data_AF-A0AAV2HY57-F1
#
_entry.id   AF-A0AAV2HY57-F1
#
_cell.length_a   1.000
_cell.length_b   1.000
_cell.length_c   1.000
_cell.angle_alpha   90.00
_cell.angle_beta   90.00
_cell.angle_gamma   90.00
#
_symmetry.space_group_name_H-M   'P 1'
#
loop_
_entity.id
_entity.type
_entity.pdbx_description
1 polymer ?
#
loop_
_entity_poly.entity_id
_entity_poly.type
_entity_poly.pdbx_seq_one_letter_code
_entity_poly.pdbx_strand_id
1 'polypeptide(L)'
;MLELHTVWADIEATNEPRILNNHQFFDVQPKDLLAKKLKVVLVYRNPKDVAVSYFHHVKRMEHFYSYEGDFNAFLKRFAEGNLDNNSMFDYLKGWEQGIRDNPSLDVLVLSYDELRHDPLPHLRALAKFLGKDWGDSFLETVLNNTDIEIMQKLKGLWISDDDGVVMHRKGHVGDWKNHFTVAQNEWFDQIINDAMKDSKLFTFKYTL
;
A
#
# COMPACT_ATOMS: atom_id res chain seq x y z
N MET A 1 8.64 10.78 5.74
CA MET A 1 7.63 10.00 4.99
C MET A 1 6.28 10.59 5.37
N LEU A 2 5.62 11.29 4.44
CA LEU A 2 4.83 12.52 4.64
C LEU A 2 3.64 12.45 5.63
N GLU A 3 3.32 11.28 6.16
CA GLU A 3 2.00 11.04 6.74
C GLU A 3 1.94 11.04 8.25
N LEU A 4 3.07 10.92 8.95
CA LEU A 4 3.02 10.83 10.40
C LEU A 4 3.84 11.92 11.08
N HIS A 5 5.10 12.22 10.67
CA HIS A 5 5.92 13.16 11.46
C HIS A 5 7.00 13.95 10.70
N THR A 6 7.06 13.93 9.35
CA THR A 6 8.03 14.81 8.66
C THR A 6 7.50 16.23 8.64
N VAL A 7 8.14 17.13 9.38
CA VAL A 7 7.93 18.58 9.21
C VAL A 7 8.40 18.91 7.79
N TRP A 8 7.71 19.79 7.07
CA TRP A 8 8.13 20.20 5.71
C TRP A 8 9.60 20.61 5.63
N ALA A 9 10.12 21.23 6.71
CA ALA A 9 11.51 21.58 6.89
C ALA A 9 12.49 20.38 6.78
N ASP A 10 12.09 19.21 7.26
CA ASP A 10 12.92 17.99 7.20
C ASP A 10 13.02 17.45 5.76
N ILE A 11 11.94 17.59 4.98
CA ILE A 11 11.92 17.20 3.57
C ILE A 11 12.78 18.16 2.73
N GLU A 12 12.75 19.46 3.04
CA GLU A 12 13.59 20.47 2.38
C GLU A 12 15.07 20.29 2.71
N ALA A 13 15.40 19.85 3.93
CA ALA A 13 16.76 19.58 4.35
C ALA A 13 17.35 18.27 3.78
N THR A 14 16.55 17.40 3.18
CA THR A 14 17.01 16.11 2.65
C THR A 14 17.66 16.27 1.26
N ASN A 15 18.89 15.78 1.11
CA ASN A 15 19.62 15.80 -0.16
C ASN A 15 18.94 14.93 -1.24
N GLU A 16 19.15 15.28 -2.51
CA GLU A 16 18.68 14.48 -3.65
C GLU A 16 19.59 13.26 -3.92
N PRO A 17 19.05 12.14 -4.42
CA PRO A 17 17.63 11.89 -4.72
C PRO A 17 16.79 11.59 -3.46
N ARG A 18 15.59 12.19 -3.39
CA ARG A 18 14.65 12.00 -2.28
C ARG A 18 13.66 10.89 -2.57
N ILE A 19 13.39 10.04 -1.58
CA ILE A 19 12.33 9.02 -1.63
C ILE A 19 11.25 9.46 -0.65
N LEU A 20 10.05 9.74 -1.18
CA LEU A 20 8.90 10.17 -0.41
C LEU A 20 7.79 9.13 -0.59
N ASN A 21 6.99 8.91 0.45
CA ASN A 21 5.76 8.14 0.37
C ASN A 21 4.58 8.98 0.85
N ASN A 22 3.38 8.56 0.47
CA ASN A 22 2.11 8.92 1.10
C ASN A 22 1.02 7.93 0.65
N HIS A 23 -0.17 8.08 1.22
CA HIS A 23 -1.42 7.38 0.95
C HIS A 23 -2.52 8.37 0.53
N GLN A 24 -2.12 9.54 0.01
CA GLN A 24 -3.04 10.59 -0.38
C GLN A 24 -3.73 10.26 -1.71
N PHE A 25 -4.98 10.71 -1.86
CA PHE A 25 -5.73 10.59 -3.11
C PHE A 25 -5.05 11.39 -4.24
N PHE A 26 -5.30 11.02 -5.49
CA PHE A 26 -4.64 11.65 -6.63
C PHE A 26 -4.88 13.18 -6.72
N ASP A 27 -6.10 13.60 -6.43
CA ASP A 27 -6.56 15.00 -6.50
C ASP A 27 -5.91 15.93 -5.48
N VAL A 28 -5.38 15.38 -4.39
CA VAL A 28 -4.66 16.12 -3.34
C VAL A 28 -3.13 15.99 -3.45
N GLN A 29 -2.62 15.29 -4.46
CA GLN A 29 -1.17 15.20 -4.66
C GLN A 29 -0.54 16.58 -4.92
N PRO A 30 0.72 16.81 -4.52
CA PRO A 30 1.41 18.07 -4.80
C PRO A 30 1.44 18.37 -6.30
N LYS A 31 1.22 19.62 -6.68
CA LYS A 31 1.29 20.08 -8.09
C LYS A 31 2.62 19.74 -8.77
N ASP A 32 3.69 19.65 -7.96
CA ASP A 32 5.02 19.25 -8.37
C ASP A 32 5.08 17.83 -8.96
N LEU A 33 4.16 16.93 -8.60
CA LEU A 33 4.04 15.60 -9.18
C LEU A 33 4.03 15.66 -10.71
N LEU A 34 3.17 16.53 -11.24
CA LEU A 34 3.01 16.76 -12.68
C LEU A 34 4.08 17.74 -13.19
N ALA A 35 4.29 18.87 -12.50
CA ALA A 35 5.16 19.94 -12.98
C ALA A 35 6.63 19.50 -13.10
N LYS A 36 7.11 18.65 -12.18
CA LYS A 36 8.49 18.13 -12.16
C LYS A 36 8.61 16.74 -12.77
N LYS A 37 7.52 16.16 -13.30
CA LYS A 37 7.48 14.82 -13.89
C LYS A 37 8.09 13.77 -12.95
N LEU A 38 7.62 13.77 -11.71
CA LEU A 38 8.14 12.84 -10.71
C LEU A 38 7.77 11.41 -11.08
N LYS A 39 8.66 10.48 -10.75
CA LYS A 39 8.39 9.04 -10.85
C LYS A 39 7.53 8.61 -9.66
N VAL A 40 6.47 7.86 -9.93
CA VAL A 40 5.57 7.31 -8.90
C VAL A 40 5.64 5.79 -8.93
N VAL A 41 5.82 5.17 -7.77
CA VAL A 41 5.58 3.74 -7.60
C VAL A 41 4.28 3.59 -6.82
N LEU A 42 3.22 3.16 -7.51
CA LEU A 42 1.91 2.92 -6.93
C LEU A 42 1.77 1.43 -6.59
N VAL A 43 1.73 1.10 -5.31
CA VAL A 43 1.54 -0.28 -4.84
C VAL A 43 0.09 -0.47 -4.40
N TYR A 44 -0.56 -1.53 -4.90
CA TYR A 44 -1.90 -1.91 -4.48
C TYR A 44 -1.94 -3.36 -4.00
N ARG A 45 -2.99 -3.74 -3.28
CA ARG A 45 -3.16 -5.08 -2.71
C ARG A 45 -4.63 -5.49 -2.78
N ASN A 46 -4.92 -6.79 -2.78
CA ASN A 46 -6.29 -7.28 -2.71
C ASN A 46 -7.08 -6.66 -1.53
N PRO A 47 -8.32 -6.15 -1.74
CA PRO A 47 -9.05 -5.39 -0.73
C PRO A 47 -9.36 -6.16 0.56
N LYS A 48 -9.49 -7.49 0.48
CA LYS A 48 -9.82 -8.33 1.64
C LYS A 48 -8.67 -8.39 2.64
N ASP A 49 -7.45 -8.62 2.16
CA ASP A 49 -6.28 -8.56 3.02
C ASP A 49 -5.97 -7.15 3.51
N VAL A 50 -6.29 -6.12 2.70
CA VAL A 50 -6.18 -4.73 3.16
C VAL A 50 -7.12 -4.47 4.33
N ALA A 51 -8.38 -4.87 4.26
CA ALA A 51 -9.33 -4.72 5.36
C ALA A 51 -8.83 -5.39 6.66
N VAL A 52 -8.27 -6.60 6.56
CA VAL A 52 -7.69 -7.31 7.72
C VAL A 52 -6.46 -6.60 8.25
N SER A 53 -5.55 -6.20 7.35
CA SER A 53 -4.32 -5.50 7.74
C SER A 53 -4.64 -4.19 8.44
N TYR A 54 -5.60 -3.44 7.91
CA TYR A 54 -5.98 -2.15 8.45
C TYR A 54 -6.72 -2.29 9.79
N PHE A 55 -7.58 -3.30 9.95
CA PHE A 55 -8.17 -3.62 11.25
C PHE A 55 -7.10 -3.84 12.33
N HIS A 56 -6.10 -4.68 12.05
CA HIS A 56 -5.02 -4.92 13.02
C HIS A 56 -4.15 -3.67 13.25
N HIS A 57 -3.94 -2.84 12.22
CA HIS A 57 -3.22 -1.58 12.34
C HIS A 57 -3.94 -0.62 13.29
N VAL A 58 -5.24 -0.37 13.11
CA VAL A 58 -6.00 0.51 14.00
C VAL A 58 -6.10 -0.02 15.43
N LYS A 59 -6.14 -1.35 15.61
CA LYS A 59 -6.14 -1.97 16.94
C LYS A 59 -4.80 -1.83 17.67
N ARG A 60 -3.69 -1.83 16.94
CA ARG A 60 -2.34 -1.70 17.52
C ARG A 60 -1.96 -0.25 17.77
N MET A 61 -2.41 0.65 16.91
CA MET A 61 -2.23 2.09 17.03
C MET A 61 -3.40 2.73 17.79
N GLU A 62 -3.76 2.16 18.93
CA GLU A 62 -4.93 2.61 19.70
C GLU A 62 -4.82 4.09 20.12
N HIS A 63 -3.60 4.57 20.40
CA HIS A 63 -3.35 5.96 20.76
C HIS A 63 -3.55 6.94 19.61
N PHE A 64 -3.53 6.47 18.36
CA PHE A 64 -3.85 7.29 17.18
C PHE A 64 -5.33 7.16 16.77
N TYR A 65 -5.86 5.93 16.69
CA TYR A 65 -7.18 5.67 16.09
C TYR A 65 -8.32 5.49 17.09
N SER A 66 -8.01 5.17 18.36
CA SER A 66 -9.01 4.93 19.43
C SER A 66 -10.16 3.98 19.02
N TYR A 67 -9.88 2.98 18.17
CA TYR A 67 -10.90 2.06 17.67
C TYR A 67 -11.12 0.86 18.60
N GLU A 68 -12.30 0.79 19.22
CA GLU A 68 -12.66 -0.27 20.18
C GLU A 68 -13.50 -1.40 19.58
N GLY A 69 -14.05 -1.24 18.37
CA GLY A 69 -14.94 -2.21 17.75
C GLY A 69 -14.27 -3.51 17.31
N ASP A 70 -15.09 -4.50 16.96
CA ASP A 70 -14.65 -5.79 16.40
C ASP A 70 -14.39 -5.70 14.88
N PHE A 71 -13.96 -6.81 14.29
CA PHE A 71 -13.73 -6.90 12.85
C PHE A 71 -15.01 -6.73 12.04
N ASN A 72 -16.17 -7.15 12.57
CA ASN A 72 -17.45 -7.05 11.86
C ASN A 72 -17.87 -5.58 11.67
N ALA A 73 -17.77 -4.78 12.73
CA ALA A 73 -18.02 -3.35 12.67
C ALA A 73 -16.98 -2.62 11.81
N PHE A 74 -15.72 -3.06 11.88
CA PHE A 74 -14.64 -2.48 11.09
C PHE A 74 -14.85 -2.72 9.59
N LEU A 75 -15.17 -3.95 9.21
CA LEU A 75 -15.35 -4.33 7.81
C LEU A 75 -16.48 -3.53 7.15
N LYS A 76 -17.57 -3.25 7.88
CA LYS A 76 -18.64 -2.35 7.40
C LYS A 76 -18.13 -0.94 7.14
N ARG A 77 -17.43 -0.35 8.10
CA ARG A 77 -16.81 0.98 7.93
C ARG A 77 -15.83 1.02 6.77
N PHE A 78 -15.01 -0.02 6.62
CA PHE A 78 -14.07 -0.17 5.51
C PHE A 78 -14.79 -0.20 4.16
N ALA A 79 -15.86 -0.99 4.05
CA ALA A 79 -16.68 -1.06 2.83
C ALA A 79 -17.34 0.26 2.46
N GLU A 80 -17.75 1.04 3.46
CA GLU A 80 -18.40 2.34 3.29
C GLU A 80 -17.41 3.51 3.11
N GLY A 81 -16.11 3.26 3.25
CA GLY A 81 -15.09 4.31 3.22
C GLY A 81 -15.13 5.24 4.45
N ASN A 82 -15.67 4.77 5.58
CA ASN A 82 -15.80 5.52 6.83
C ASN A 82 -14.58 5.29 7.76
N LEU A 83 -13.37 5.52 7.23
CA LEU A 83 -12.08 5.35 7.90
C LEU A 83 -11.14 6.52 7.60
N ASP A 84 -10.03 6.63 8.32
CA ASP A 84 -8.95 7.55 7.95
C ASP A 84 -8.39 7.09 6.59
N ASN A 85 -8.28 7.99 5.61
CA ASN A 85 -8.07 7.68 4.18
C ASN A 85 -9.32 7.17 3.41
N ASN A 86 -10.52 7.40 3.93
CA ASN A 86 -11.80 7.20 3.25
C ASN A 86 -11.94 5.80 2.58
N SER A 87 -12.39 5.78 1.32
CA SER A 87 -12.65 4.58 0.53
C SER A 87 -11.43 4.15 -0.27
N MET A 88 -10.95 2.92 -0.02
CA MET A 88 -9.90 2.29 -0.81
C MET A 88 -10.25 2.25 -2.31
N PHE A 89 -11.52 2.00 -2.64
CA PHE A 89 -11.96 1.92 -4.02
C PHE A 89 -11.91 3.29 -4.71
N ASP A 90 -12.29 4.36 -4.00
CA ASP A 90 -12.18 5.71 -4.53
C ASP A 90 -10.73 6.14 -4.67
N TYR A 91 -9.85 5.71 -3.76
CA TYR A 91 -8.42 5.91 -3.88
C TYR A 91 -7.87 5.27 -5.16
N LEU A 92 -8.17 3.99 -5.40
CA LEU A 92 -7.71 3.27 -6.58
C LEU A 92 -8.28 3.89 -7.87
N LYS A 93 -9.59 4.13 -7.94
CA LYS A 93 -10.23 4.76 -9.11
C LYS A 93 -9.66 6.16 -9.38
N GLY A 94 -9.43 6.95 -8.33
CA GLY A 94 -8.86 8.29 -8.44
C GLY A 94 -7.45 8.25 -9.03
N TRP A 95 -6.61 7.32 -8.57
CA TRP A 95 -5.28 7.09 -9.15
C TRP A 95 -5.34 6.59 -10.60
N GLU A 96 -6.22 5.63 -10.92
CA GLU A 96 -6.37 5.15 -12.30
C GLU A 96 -6.83 6.26 -13.25
N GLN A 97 -7.81 7.07 -12.84
CA GLN A 97 -8.28 8.22 -13.60
C GLN A 97 -7.18 9.27 -13.76
N GLY A 98 -6.45 9.57 -12.67
CA GLY A 98 -5.33 10.50 -12.68
C GLY A 98 -4.21 10.09 -13.64
N ILE A 99 -3.84 8.81 -13.66
CA ILE A 99 -2.87 8.25 -14.61
C ILE A 99 -3.37 8.38 -16.05
N ARG A 100 -4.65 8.05 -16.28
CA ARG A 100 -5.29 8.10 -17.60
C ARG A 100 -5.33 9.53 -18.16
N ASP A 101 -5.65 10.51 -17.32
CA ASP A 101 -5.78 11.91 -17.72
C ASP A 101 -4.42 12.61 -17.86
N ASN A 102 -3.36 12.04 -17.29
CA ASN A 102 -2.02 12.61 -17.29
C ASN A 102 -1.00 11.62 -17.89
N PRO A 103 -1.04 11.37 -19.22
CA PRO A 103 -0.19 10.37 -19.87
C PRO A 103 1.32 10.67 -19.82
N SER A 104 1.72 11.87 -19.40
CA SER A 104 3.12 12.23 -19.17
C SER A 104 3.63 11.88 -17.77
N LEU A 105 2.75 11.46 -16.86
CA LEU A 105 3.13 11.04 -15.51
C LEU A 105 3.75 9.64 -15.58
N ASP A 106 4.95 9.49 -15.03
CA ASP A 106 5.68 8.22 -15.05
C ASP A 106 5.30 7.41 -13.81
N VAL A 107 4.42 6.41 -14.00
CA VAL A 107 3.90 5.57 -12.90
C VAL A 107 4.21 4.10 -13.15
N LEU A 108 4.91 3.48 -12.19
CA LEU A 108 5.01 2.03 -12.08
C LEU A 108 3.96 1.52 -11.11
N VAL A 109 3.00 0.74 -11.62
CA VAL A 109 1.96 0.10 -10.80
C VAL A 109 2.41 -1.31 -10.43
N LEU A 110 2.41 -1.63 -9.14
CA LEU A 110 2.82 -2.93 -8.61
C LEU A 110 1.72 -3.54 -7.74
N SER A 111 1.45 -4.82 -7.95
CA SER A 111 0.60 -5.60 -7.05
C SER A 111 1.44 -6.20 -5.93
N TYR A 112 1.06 -5.93 -4.68
CA TYR A 112 1.61 -6.61 -3.50
C TYR A 112 1.48 -8.13 -3.62
N ASP A 113 0.37 -8.60 -4.17
CA ASP A 113 0.09 -10.03 -4.26
C ASP A 113 1.07 -10.69 -5.26
N GLU A 114 1.40 -10.02 -6.37
CA GLU A 114 2.39 -10.51 -7.33
C GLU A 114 3.83 -10.36 -6.83
N LEU A 115 4.14 -9.29 -6.10
CA LEU A 115 5.41 -9.13 -5.40
C LEU A 115 5.63 -10.26 -4.39
N ARG A 116 4.58 -10.81 -3.78
CA ARG A 116 4.71 -11.98 -2.89
C ARG A 116 4.77 -13.31 -3.63
N HIS A 117 4.16 -13.42 -4.81
CA HIS A 117 4.17 -14.64 -5.61
C HIS A 117 5.50 -14.86 -6.35
N ASP A 118 5.93 -13.87 -7.13
CA ASP A 118 7.09 -13.91 -7.99
C ASP A 118 7.80 -12.53 -7.98
N PRO A 119 8.61 -12.25 -6.95
CA PRO A 119 9.15 -10.91 -6.72
C PRO A 119 10.18 -10.46 -7.76
N LEU A 120 10.98 -11.38 -8.32
CA LEU A 120 12.17 -11.03 -9.09
C LEU A 120 11.85 -10.27 -10.40
N PRO A 121 10.85 -10.66 -11.21
CA PRO A 121 10.44 -9.88 -12.38
C PRO A 121 9.98 -8.47 -12.04
N HIS A 122 9.23 -8.31 -10.94
CA HIS A 122 8.74 -7.01 -10.48
C HIS A 122 9.87 -6.12 -9.97
N LEU A 123 10.87 -6.70 -9.30
CA LEU A 123 12.05 -5.98 -8.85
C LEU A 123 12.93 -5.54 -10.03
N ARG A 124 13.06 -6.36 -11.08
CA ARG A 124 13.69 -5.95 -12.35
C ARG A 124 12.93 -4.79 -13.01
N ALA A 125 11.60 -4.84 -13.02
CA ALA A 125 10.77 -3.76 -13.55
C ALA A 125 10.98 -2.45 -12.77
N LEU A 126 11.04 -2.53 -11.43
CA LEU A 126 11.36 -1.40 -10.57
C LEU A 126 12.76 -0.85 -10.84
N ALA A 127 13.78 -1.70 -10.95
CA ALA A 127 15.15 -1.27 -11.28
C ALA A 127 15.18 -0.48 -12.59
N LYS A 128 14.58 -1.03 -13.65
CA LYS A 128 14.48 -0.37 -14.96
C LYS A 128 13.72 0.95 -14.87
N PHE A 129 12.61 0.98 -14.15
CA PHE A 129 11.82 2.19 -13.92
C PHE A 129 12.65 3.28 -13.21
N LEU A 130 13.52 2.91 -12.28
CA LEU A 130 14.46 3.82 -11.62
C LEU A 130 15.66 4.21 -12.50
N GLY A 131 15.74 3.75 -13.75
CA GLY A 131 16.84 4.01 -14.67
C GLY A 131 18.11 3.24 -14.31
N LYS A 132 17.94 2.05 -13.72
CA LYS A 132 19.02 1.17 -13.26
C LYS A 132 18.91 -0.19 -13.96
N ASP A 133 20.05 -0.83 -14.12
CA ASP A 133 20.16 -2.16 -14.74
C ASP A 133 21.04 -3.03 -13.84
N TRP A 134 20.54 -3.30 -12.63
CA TRP A 134 21.24 -4.15 -11.69
C TRP A 134 21.02 -5.61 -12.05
N GLY A 135 22.10 -6.40 -12.04
CA GLY A 135 22.02 -7.83 -12.30
C GLY A 135 21.31 -8.61 -11.19
N ASP A 136 20.83 -9.81 -11.53
CA ASP A 136 20.02 -10.67 -10.66
C ASP A 136 20.65 -10.91 -9.29
N SER A 137 21.97 -11.06 -9.19
CA SER A 137 22.66 -11.24 -7.91
C SER A 137 22.44 -10.07 -6.93
N PHE A 138 22.43 -8.83 -7.41
CA PHE A 138 22.11 -7.68 -6.57
C PHE A 138 20.63 -7.68 -6.20
N LEU A 139 19.74 -8.01 -7.15
CA LEU A 139 18.30 -8.04 -6.91
C LEU A 139 17.92 -9.12 -5.89
N GLU A 140 18.53 -10.30 -5.95
CA GLU A 140 18.38 -11.37 -4.95
C GLU A 140 18.87 -10.91 -3.57
N THR A 141 19.97 -10.15 -3.52
CA THR A 141 20.44 -9.55 -2.27
C THR A 141 19.39 -8.59 -1.70
N VAL A 142 18.76 -7.76 -2.54
CA VAL A 142 17.66 -6.88 -2.11
C VAL A 142 16.47 -7.71 -1.60
N LEU A 143 16.06 -8.77 -2.31
CA LEU A 143 14.97 -9.63 -1.86
C LEU A 143 15.24 -10.25 -0.49
N ASN A 144 16.44 -10.78 -0.28
CA ASN A 144 16.82 -11.33 1.01
C ASN A 144 16.77 -10.26 2.11
N ASN A 145 17.30 -9.07 1.88
CA ASN A 145 17.31 -8.02 2.92
C ASN A 145 15.95 -7.37 3.16
N THR A 146 14.98 -7.55 2.25
CA THR A 146 13.62 -7.00 2.36
C THR A 146 12.58 -8.06 2.71
N ASP A 147 13.02 -9.29 3.02
CA ASP A 147 12.13 -10.35 3.46
C ASP A 147 11.42 -9.98 4.78
N ILE A 148 10.16 -10.38 4.92
CA ILE A 148 9.37 -9.98 6.08
C ILE A 148 9.95 -10.49 7.40
N GLU A 149 10.54 -11.69 7.44
CA GLU A 149 11.11 -12.22 8.68
C GLU A 149 12.32 -11.42 9.13
N ILE A 150 13.06 -10.86 8.16
CA ILE A 150 14.18 -9.95 8.41
C ILE A 150 13.63 -8.60 8.86
N MET A 151 12.68 -8.02 8.12
CA MET A 151 12.08 -6.72 8.43
C MET A 151 11.36 -6.71 9.79
N GLN A 152 10.78 -7.83 10.23
CA GLN A 152 10.17 -7.99 11.55
C GLN A 152 11.18 -7.92 12.71
N LYS A 153 12.45 -8.23 12.45
CA LYS A 153 13.52 -8.24 13.46
C LYS A 153 14.26 -6.91 13.54
N LEU A 154 14.16 -6.08 12.51
CA LEU A 154 14.79 -4.76 12.47
C LEU A 154 13.98 -3.79 13.36
N LYS A 155 14.65 -3.21 14.37
CA LYS A 155 14.09 -2.18 15.26
C LYS A 155 14.58 -0.80 14.84
N GLY A 156 13.77 0.23 15.08
CA GLY A 156 14.12 1.64 14.88
C GLY A 156 14.08 2.10 13.42
N LEU A 157 13.41 1.35 12.55
CA LEU A 157 13.18 1.75 11.16
C LEU A 157 11.89 2.55 10.99
N TRP A 158 10.97 2.43 11.95
CA TRP A 158 9.63 3.00 11.86
C TRP A 158 9.33 3.82 13.10
N ILE A 159 8.51 4.86 12.92
CA ILE A 159 8.13 5.79 14.00
C ILE A 159 7.41 5.04 15.13
N SER A 160 6.72 3.95 14.79
CA SER A 160 6.06 3.05 15.71
C SER A 160 7.00 1.99 16.31
N ASP A 161 8.31 2.07 16.12
CA ASP A 161 9.23 1.20 16.85
C ASP A 161 9.54 1.79 18.23
N ASP A 162 9.40 3.11 18.39
CA ASP A 162 9.65 3.84 19.65
C ASP A 162 8.53 3.64 20.69
N ASP A 163 7.31 3.32 20.25
CA ASP A 163 6.16 2.96 21.10
C ASP A 163 5.99 1.43 21.25
N GLY A 164 6.87 0.64 20.61
CA GLY A 164 6.84 -0.83 20.63
C GLY A 164 5.78 -1.46 19.72
N VAL A 165 5.15 -0.70 18.81
CA VAL A 165 4.12 -1.21 17.90
C VAL A 165 4.73 -1.92 16.70
N VAL A 166 4.60 -3.25 16.68
CA VAL A 166 5.05 -4.08 15.55
C VAL A 166 4.15 -3.85 14.32
N MET A 167 4.70 -3.20 13.29
CA MET A 167 4.03 -2.95 12.00
C MET A 167 3.94 -4.19 11.11
N HIS A 168 4.98 -5.02 11.14
CA HIS A 168 5.07 -6.20 10.29
C HIS A 168 4.34 -7.39 10.93
N ARG A 169 3.08 -7.61 10.54
CA ARG A 169 2.22 -8.64 11.15
C ARG A 169 2.43 -10.06 10.61
N LYS A 170 2.14 -10.29 9.32
CA LYS A 170 2.17 -11.62 8.68
C LYS A 170 2.78 -11.61 7.29
N GLY A 171 2.53 -10.58 6.48
CA GLY A 171 3.09 -10.45 5.12
C GLY A 171 2.77 -11.59 4.15
N HIS A 172 1.65 -12.26 4.36
CA HIS A 172 1.13 -13.27 3.45
C HIS A 172 -0.12 -12.77 2.75
N VAL A 173 -0.35 -13.27 1.55
CA VAL A 173 -1.60 -13.09 0.79
C VAL A 173 -2.58 -14.18 1.23
N GLY A 174 -3.84 -13.81 1.46
CA GLY A 174 -4.91 -14.75 1.77
C GLY A 174 -5.28 -14.86 3.25
N ASP A 175 -4.73 -14.01 4.13
CA ASP A 175 -5.05 -14.05 5.57
C ASP A 175 -6.51 -13.65 5.85
N TRP A 176 -7.17 -12.99 4.89
CA TRP A 176 -8.61 -12.76 4.91
C TRP A 176 -9.44 -14.04 5.14
N LYS A 177 -8.98 -15.20 4.68
CA LYS A 177 -9.69 -16.48 4.92
C LYS A 177 -9.81 -16.84 6.40
N ASN A 178 -8.92 -16.32 7.24
CA ASN A 178 -8.94 -16.56 8.68
C ASN A 178 -9.82 -15.56 9.45
N HIS A 179 -10.39 -14.57 8.77
CA HIS A 179 -11.11 -13.46 9.40
C HIS A 179 -12.54 -13.30 8.86
N PHE A 180 -12.73 -13.55 7.56
CA PHE A 180 -14.03 -13.46 6.92
C PHE A 180 -14.83 -14.73 7.15
N THR A 181 -16.09 -14.57 7.58
CA THR A 181 -17.10 -15.61 7.38
C THR A 181 -17.45 -15.74 5.89
N VAL A 182 -18.05 -16.86 5.50
CA VAL A 182 -18.52 -17.08 4.11
C VAL A 182 -19.47 -15.96 3.67
N ALA A 183 -20.45 -15.61 4.52
CA ALA A 183 -21.40 -14.55 4.22
C ALA A 183 -20.74 -13.17 4.05
N GLN A 184 -19.75 -12.84 4.89
CA GLN A 184 -18.98 -11.60 4.72
C GLN A 184 -18.16 -11.60 3.44
N ASN A 185 -17.58 -12.74 3.08
CA ASN A 185 -16.83 -12.87 1.84
C ASN A 185 -17.72 -12.60 0.62
N GLU A 186 -18.88 -13.25 0.55
CA GLU A 186 -19.83 -13.09 -0.56
C GLU A 186 -20.34 -11.65 -0.68
N TRP A 187 -20.72 -11.05 0.45
CA TRP A 187 -21.14 -9.65 0.50
C TRP A 187 -20.03 -8.69 0.06
N PHE A 188 -18.80 -8.91 0.53
CA PHE A 188 -17.69 -8.04 0.19
C PHE A 188 -17.20 -8.25 -1.26
N ASP A 189 -17.33 -9.46 -1.82
CA ASP A 189 -17.10 -9.73 -3.23
C ASP A 189 -18.04 -8.93 -4.13
N GLN A 190 -19.31 -8.81 -3.76
CA GLN A 190 -20.26 -7.95 -4.50
C GLN A 190 -19.81 -6.49 -4.49
N ILE A 191 -19.40 -5.97 -3.33
CA ILE A 191 -18.88 -4.59 -3.21
C ILE A 191 -17.66 -4.37 -4.09
N ILE A 192 -16.67 -5.27 -4.05
CA ILE A 192 -15.46 -5.15 -4.86
C ILE A 192 -15.82 -5.16 -6.34
N ASN A 193 -16.67 -6.10 -6.76
CA ASN A 193 -17.09 -6.21 -8.16
C ASN A 193 -17.81 -4.95 -8.63
N ASP A 194 -18.76 -4.45 -7.86
CA ASP A 194 -19.51 -3.23 -8.23
C ASP A 194 -18.60 -2.01 -8.28
N ALA A 195 -17.66 -1.88 -7.34
CA ALA A 195 -16.76 -0.74 -7.25
C ALA A 195 -15.64 -0.75 -8.30
N MET A 196 -15.17 -1.94 -8.71
CA MET A 196 -13.96 -2.10 -9.53
C MET A 196 -14.21 -2.73 -10.91
N LYS A 197 -15.45 -3.05 -11.29
CA LYS A 197 -15.79 -3.65 -12.60
C LYS A 197 -15.26 -2.90 -13.81
N ASP A 198 -15.12 -1.57 -13.71
CA ASP A 198 -14.70 -0.71 -14.83
C ASP A 198 -13.19 -0.39 -14.79
N SER A 199 -12.49 -0.83 -13.74
CA SER A 199 -11.04 -0.67 -13.63
C SER A 199 -10.32 -1.55 -14.66
N LYS A 200 -9.37 -0.96 -15.37
CA LYS A 200 -8.49 -1.67 -16.31
C LYS A 200 -7.07 -1.80 -15.79
N LEU A 201 -6.75 -1.11 -14.69
CA LEU A 201 -5.40 -1.03 -14.15
C LEU A 201 -5.15 -2.04 -13.03
N PHE A 202 -6.15 -2.30 -12.19
CA PHE A 202 -5.98 -3.15 -11.01
C PHE A 202 -6.59 -4.53 -11.23
N THR A 203 -5.80 -5.57 -10.94
CA THR A 203 -6.24 -6.97 -10.90
C THR A 203 -5.83 -7.58 -9.56
N PHE A 204 -6.75 -8.20 -8.84
CA PHE A 204 -6.52 -8.70 -7.49
C PHE A 204 -6.33 -10.22 -7.47
N LYS A 205 -5.30 -10.68 -6.75
CA LYS A 205 -5.10 -12.10 -6.43
C LYS A 205 -5.38 -12.30 -4.94
N TYR A 206 -6.33 -13.18 -4.62
CA TYR A 206 -6.79 -13.38 -3.24
C TYR A 206 -6.10 -14.55 -2.54
N THR A 207 -5.32 -15.34 -3.28
CA THR A 207 -4.56 -16.49 -2.79
C THR A 207 -3.29 -16.64 -3.62
N LEU A 208 -2.26 -17.19 -3.00
CA LEU A 208 -1.05 -17.67 -3.66
C LEU A 208 -1.07 -19.19 -3.77
#